data_AF-A0A1H8UDX7-F1
#
_entry.id   AF-A0A1H8UDX7-F1
#
_cell.length_a   1.000
_cell.length_b   1.000
_cell.length_c   1.000
_cell.angle_alpha   90.00
_cell.angle_beta   90.00
_cell.angle_gamma   90.00
#
_symmetry.space_group_name_H-M   'P 1'
#
loop_
_entity.id
_entity.type
_entity.pdbx_description
1 polymer ?
#
loop_
_entity_poly.entity_id
_entity_poly.type
_entity_poly.pdbx_seq_one_letter_code
_entity_poly.pdbx_strand_id
1 'polypeptide(L)'
;MGAPPPTPPGDPGADEPSVVRRLSWRRLGLLVGVVGLATTGAVVSLDRTPAAGDTASTSWSVPYVDVTLTPTFPFQDPAANPARTVALAFVVADPADGCAPSWGGYYSLEEAGTDLELDRRIAQLRSAGGDVMVSLGGQANEELAVACADVDDLTAAYREVVERYDLSAVDLDIEGTALADQAAAARRATALAAVQRERADAGSPLDVWLTLPVAPGGLTADAVDLVRTTLAGDLELTGVNVMTMDYGAAKPATQTMLDATEQAVTATVGQVTELYAERGTTLGAGEAWARVGATPMIGQNDVPGEVFGLADAEGLASFARAHGLGRISLWSLNRDTACSASFASVAVLSNTCSGVDQEPLAFVAAFAGLGDDGTDVRISDVDPEPVRGTVVDDPATSPYPVWRPEGRYPTGYKVVWRGHVYEARWYATGVDPSTPGVTGTPSPWTLLGAVTTSEAAPAPVPTVSDVTTPWSPDVLYQRGDRVLLDGLPYEARWASRGQAPGTLFPVGPDEAWAPLFTIPGEPAGT
;
A
#
# COMPACT_ATOMS: atom_id res chain seq x y z
N MET A 1 -13.32 87.76 -80.18
CA MET A 1 -14.75 87.48 -80.03
C MET A 1 -14.85 86.24 -79.16
N GLY A 2 -15.24 86.44 -77.90
CA GLY A 2 -15.03 85.50 -76.80
C GLY A 2 -16.08 84.39 -76.75
N ALA A 3 -15.60 83.17 -76.50
CA ALA A 3 -16.40 82.00 -76.20
C ALA A 3 -17.04 82.13 -74.79
N PRO A 4 -18.31 81.72 -74.60
CA PRO A 4 -18.93 81.71 -73.29
C PRO A 4 -18.52 80.46 -72.47
N PRO A 5 -18.59 80.53 -71.12
CA PRO A 5 -17.93 79.59 -70.23
C PRO A 5 -18.79 78.34 -69.90
N PRO A 6 -18.19 77.26 -69.37
CA PRO A 6 -18.90 76.04 -68.98
C PRO A 6 -19.53 76.18 -67.59
N THR A 7 -20.66 75.49 -67.39
CA THR A 7 -21.34 75.29 -66.09
C THR A 7 -21.52 73.79 -65.82
N PRO A 8 -21.62 73.38 -64.53
CA PRO A 8 -21.01 72.17 -63.97
C PRO A 8 -21.98 70.97 -63.86
N PRO A 9 -21.55 69.79 -63.35
CA PRO A 9 -22.18 68.50 -63.65
C PRO A 9 -23.40 68.21 -62.76
N GLY A 10 -24.41 67.59 -63.37
CA GLY A 10 -25.50 66.92 -62.66
C GLY A 10 -25.52 65.44 -63.05
N ASP A 11 -25.32 64.58 -62.07
CA ASP A 11 -25.65 63.15 -62.07
C ASP A 11 -26.80 62.99 -61.05
N PRO A 12 -27.67 61.95 -61.04
CA PRO A 12 -27.63 60.68 -61.76
C PRO A 12 -28.99 60.10 -62.26
N GLY A 13 -28.91 59.01 -63.02
CA GLY A 13 -29.81 57.84 -62.85
C GLY A 13 -31.22 57.85 -63.47
N ALA A 14 -31.34 57.23 -64.66
CA ALA A 14 -32.55 56.61 -65.22
C ALA A 14 -32.04 55.61 -66.29
N ASP A 15 -32.40 54.34 -66.41
CA ASP A 15 -33.56 53.58 -65.97
C ASP A 15 -33.15 52.10 -65.80
N GLU A 16 -33.36 51.52 -64.61
CA GLU A 16 -33.59 50.07 -64.48
C GLU A 16 -34.95 49.88 -63.78
N PRO A 17 -35.83 49.00 -64.29
CA PRO A 17 -37.12 48.75 -63.65
C PRO A 17 -36.89 48.08 -62.29
N SER A 18 -37.17 48.82 -61.22
CA SER A 18 -37.12 48.29 -59.86
C SER A 18 -38.15 47.17 -59.67
N VAL A 19 -37.66 45.94 -59.60
CA VAL A 19 -38.46 44.80 -59.15
C VAL A 19 -38.74 45.00 -57.67
N VAL A 20 -39.95 45.48 -57.34
CA VAL A 20 -40.42 45.56 -55.95
C VAL A 20 -40.58 44.14 -55.42
N ARG A 21 -39.49 43.57 -54.87
CA ARG A 21 -39.52 42.33 -54.10
C ARG A 21 -40.23 42.61 -52.77
N ARG A 22 -41.55 42.40 -52.76
CA ARG A 22 -42.32 42.37 -51.51
C ARG A 22 -41.75 41.28 -50.61
N LEU A 23 -41.30 41.67 -49.41
CA LEU A 23 -40.79 40.75 -48.40
C LEU A 23 -41.91 39.75 -48.07
N SER A 24 -41.73 38.50 -48.45
CA SER A 24 -42.66 37.44 -48.07
C SER A 24 -42.47 37.16 -46.59
N TRP A 25 -43.42 37.59 -45.77
CA TRP A 25 -43.44 37.33 -44.32
C TRP A 25 -43.32 35.83 -44.00
N ARG A 26 -43.77 34.96 -44.91
CA ARG A 26 -43.58 33.50 -44.81
C ARG A 26 -42.12 33.09 -44.97
N ARG A 27 -41.37 33.71 -45.90
CA ARG A 27 -39.93 33.44 -46.08
C ARG A 27 -39.09 34.05 -44.96
N LEU A 28 -39.48 35.22 -44.45
CA LEU A 28 -38.83 35.83 -43.28
C LEU A 28 -39.06 34.97 -42.03
N GLY A 29 -40.28 34.50 -41.80
CA GLY A 29 -40.59 33.60 -40.68
C GLY A 29 -39.84 32.26 -40.78
N LEU A 30 -39.72 31.70 -41.99
CA LEU A 30 -38.92 30.48 -42.21
C LEU A 30 -37.44 30.72 -41.94
N LEU A 31 -36.89 31.86 -42.37
CA LEU A 31 -35.48 32.20 -42.16
C LEU A 31 -35.17 32.45 -40.68
N VAL A 32 -36.04 33.16 -39.96
CA VAL A 32 -35.92 33.37 -38.51
C VAL A 32 -36.07 32.04 -37.75
N GLY A 33 -36.96 31.15 -38.19
CA GLY A 33 -37.10 29.81 -37.62
C GLY A 33 -35.87 28.93 -37.82
N VAL A 34 -35.26 28.96 -39.01
CA VAL A 34 -34.04 28.21 -39.31
C VAL A 34 -32.83 28.78 -38.56
N VAL A 35 -32.69 30.10 -38.50
CA VAL A 35 -31.62 30.73 -37.70
C VAL A 35 -31.82 30.45 -36.21
N GLY A 36 -33.07 30.49 -35.70
CA GLY A 36 -33.39 30.14 -34.32
C GLY A 36 -33.09 28.67 -33.99
N LEU A 37 -33.41 27.73 -34.89
CA LEU A 37 -33.08 26.31 -34.73
C LEU A 37 -31.57 26.06 -34.84
N ALA A 38 -30.86 26.75 -35.72
CA ALA A 38 -29.41 26.65 -35.86
C ALA A 38 -28.67 27.25 -34.65
N THR A 39 -29.14 28.38 -34.10
CA THR A 39 -28.57 28.96 -32.88
C THR A 39 -28.89 28.10 -31.68
N THR A 40 -30.13 27.67 -31.47
CA THR A 40 -30.50 26.79 -30.34
C THR A 40 -29.80 25.44 -30.44
N GLY A 41 -29.65 24.88 -31.64
CA GLY A 41 -28.86 23.68 -31.88
C GLY A 41 -27.37 23.87 -31.58
N ALA A 42 -26.80 25.03 -31.92
CA ALA A 42 -25.41 25.37 -31.58
C ALA A 42 -25.22 25.60 -30.08
N VAL A 43 -26.16 26.26 -29.37
CA VAL A 43 -26.06 26.47 -27.91
C VAL A 43 -26.23 25.14 -27.16
N VAL A 44 -27.20 24.31 -27.56
CA VAL A 44 -27.40 22.98 -26.96
C VAL A 44 -26.28 21.99 -27.32
N SER A 45 -25.59 22.17 -28.44
CA SER A 45 -24.43 21.37 -28.81
C SER A 45 -23.11 21.87 -28.19
N LEU A 46 -23.04 23.14 -27.78
CA LEU A 46 -21.96 23.71 -26.94
C LEU A 46 -22.18 23.38 -25.45
N ASP A 47 -23.42 23.18 -25.01
CA ASP A 47 -23.74 22.66 -23.66
C ASP A 47 -23.69 21.11 -23.59
N ARG A 48 -23.50 20.43 -24.72
CA ARG A 48 -23.37 18.96 -24.83
C ARG A 48 -22.08 18.48 -25.47
N THR A 49 -21.09 19.35 -25.67
CA THR A 49 -19.72 18.85 -25.58
C THR A 49 -19.59 18.31 -24.16
N PRO A 50 -19.25 17.02 -23.96
CA PRO A 50 -18.67 16.68 -22.67
C PRO A 50 -17.53 17.67 -22.54
N ALA A 51 -17.56 18.49 -21.49
CA ALA A 51 -16.32 19.07 -21.02
C ALA A 51 -15.38 17.87 -20.98
N ALA A 52 -14.30 17.91 -21.76
CA ALA A 52 -13.14 17.12 -21.41
C ALA A 52 -12.82 17.62 -20.00
N GLY A 53 -13.33 16.89 -19.01
CA GLY A 53 -12.97 17.14 -17.65
C GLY A 53 -11.49 16.93 -17.64
N ASP A 54 -10.75 18.01 -17.44
CA ASP A 54 -9.50 17.96 -16.69
C ASP A 54 -9.83 17.43 -15.28
N THR A 55 -10.29 16.19 -15.17
CA THR A 55 -9.90 15.37 -14.04
C THR A 55 -8.47 14.96 -14.38
N ALA A 56 -7.53 15.87 -14.14
CA ALA A 56 -6.17 15.45 -13.89
C ALA A 56 -6.29 14.40 -12.80
N SER A 57 -6.09 13.13 -13.15
CA SER A 57 -6.04 12.06 -12.16
C SER A 57 -4.98 12.47 -11.16
N THR A 58 -5.40 12.71 -9.93
CA THR A 58 -4.47 12.98 -8.83
C THR A 58 -3.62 11.74 -8.67
N SER A 59 -2.31 11.88 -8.90
CA SER A 59 -1.38 10.78 -8.69
C SER A 59 -1.53 10.26 -7.27
N TRP A 60 -1.72 8.96 -7.12
CA TRP A 60 -1.93 8.38 -5.80
C TRP A 60 -0.60 7.92 -5.19
N SER A 61 -0.37 8.21 -3.91
CA SER A 61 0.82 7.77 -3.16
C SER A 61 0.57 6.42 -2.50
N VAL A 62 1.35 5.39 -2.89
CA VAL A 62 1.26 4.02 -2.32
C VAL A 62 2.67 3.53 -1.97
N PRO A 63 3.28 3.99 -0.87
CA PRO A 63 4.63 3.58 -0.49
C PRO A 63 4.68 2.10 -0.04
N TYR A 64 5.82 1.45 -0.27
CA TYR A 64 6.01 0.05 0.12
C TYR A 64 6.38 -0.07 1.61
N VAL A 65 5.89 -1.12 2.25
CA VAL A 65 6.24 -1.55 3.60
C VAL A 65 6.66 -3.01 3.55
N ASP A 66 7.91 -3.30 3.90
CA ASP A 66 8.31 -4.68 4.16
C ASP A 66 7.81 -5.07 5.56
N VAL A 67 6.81 -5.95 5.59
CA VAL A 67 6.14 -6.37 6.83
C VAL A 67 6.90 -7.45 7.59
N THR A 68 7.94 -8.02 6.96
CA THR A 68 8.78 -9.08 7.53
C THR A 68 10.04 -8.54 8.21
N LEU A 69 10.38 -7.25 8.00
CA LEU A 69 11.54 -6.63 8.63
C LEU A 69 11.36 -6.42 10.13
N THR A 70 12.48 -6.56 10.84
CA THR A 70 12.64 -6.16 12.24
C THR A 70 13.63 -4.99 12.35
N PRO A 71 13.29 -3.88 13.03
CA PRO A 71 12.01 -3.63 13.69
C PRO A 71 10.87 -3.41 12.69
N THR A 72 9.65 -3.84 13.06
CA THR A 72 8.46 -3.71 12.22
C THR A 72 8.05 -2.25 12.09
N PHE A 73 7.67 -1.82 10.89
CA PHE A 73 7.13 -0.48 10.66
C PHE A 73 5.62 -0.41 11.02
N PRO A 74 5.18 0.52 11.88
CA PRO A 74 3.78 0.61 12.32
C PRO A 74 2.86 1.26 11.27
N PHE A 75 2.74 0.64 10.09
CA PHE A 75 1.96 1.17 8.95
C PHE A 75 0.50 1.46 9.29
N GLN A 76 -0.04 0.78 10.30
CA GLN A 76 -1.44 0.92 10.71
C GLN A 76 -1.73 2.15 11.58
N ASP A 77 -0.71 2.82 12.10
CA ASP A 77 -0.87 3.97 13.00
C ASP A 77 -0.78 5.29 12.20
N PRO A 78 -1.88 6.05 12.04
CA PRO A 78 -1.87 7.32 11.32
C PRO A 78 -0.95 8.39 11.94
N ALA A 79 -0.58 8.25 13.22
CA ALA A 79 0.39 9.14 13.85
C ALA A 79 1.84 8.81 13.45
N ALA A 80 2.10 7.58 12.99
CA ALA A 80 3.40 7.10 12.57
C ALA A 80 3.50 6.90 11.05
N ASN A 81 2.38 6.86 10.33
CA ASN A 81 2.29 6.70 8.89
C ASN A 81 1.31 7.73 8.30
N PRO A 82 1.80 8.71 7.52
CA PRO A 82 0.93 9.68 6.85
C PRO A 82 0.27 9.13 5.57
N ALA A 83 0.68 7.96 5.07
CA ALA A 83 0.09 7.36 3.88
C ALA A 83 -1.21 6.64 4.22
N ARG A 84 -2.27 6.95 3.45
CA ARG A 84 -3.56 6.26 3.58
C ARG A 84 -3.52 4.85 3.03
N THR A 85 -2.82 4.65 1.92
CA THR A 85 -2.66 3.33 1.31
C THR A 85 -1.20 2.95 1.26
N VAL A 86 -0.92 1.70 1.58
CA VAL A 86 0.44 1.13 1.56
C VAL A 86 0.47 -0.15 0.72
N ALA A 87 1.59 -0.39 0.05
CA ALA A 87 1.87 -1.66 -0.59
C ALA A 87 2.64 -2.57 0.39
N LEU A 88 1.99 -3.61 0.90
CA LEU A 88 2.60 -4.57 1.81
C LEU A 88 3.43 -5.57 1.01
N ALA A 89 4.73 -5.64 1.33
CA ALA A 89 5.74 -6.39 0.62
C ALA A 89 6.37 -7.48 1.52
N PHE A 90 6.63 -8.71 1.05
CA PHE A 90 6.13 -9.33 -0.19
C PHE A 90 5.50 -10.69 0.10
N VAL A 91 4.48 -11.04 -0.68
CA VAL A 91 4.01 -12.43 -0.79
C VAL A 91 4.77 -13.16 -1.90
N VAL A 92 5.32 -14.32 -1.59
CA VAL A 92 6.11 -15.18 -2.48
C VAL A 92 5.69 -16.64 -2.31
N ALA A 93 6.22 -17.54 -3.13
CA ALA A 93 5.98 -18.98 -2.97
C ALA A 93 6.61 -19.50 -1.68
N ASP A 94 5.90 -20.35 -0.95
CA ASP A 94 6.45 -21.07 0.20
C ASP A 94 7.57 -22.02 -0.29
N PRO A 95 8.76 -22.01 0.34
CA PRO A 95 9.87 -22.88 -0.08
C PRO A 95 9.59 -24.39 0.04
N ALA A 96 8.63 -24.79 0.86
CA ALA A 96 8.20 -26.18 1.04
C ALA A 96 7.00 -26.56 0.14
N ASP A 97 6.21 -25.59 -0.30
CA ASP A 97 5.10 -25.77 -1.24
C ASP A 97 5.00 -24.59 -2.22
N GLY A 98 5.51 -24.78 -3.44
CA GLY A 98 5.62 -23.73 -4.45
C GLY A 98 4.29 -23.12 -4.92
N CYS A 99 3.16 -23.74 -4.60
CA CYS A 99 1.82 -23.21 -4.89
C CYS A 99 1.15 -22.57 -3.66
N ALA A 100 1.78 -22.60 -2.48
CA ALA A 100 1.26 -21.94 -1.28
C ALA A 100 1.82 -20.51 -1.15
N PRO A 101 0.98 -19.49 -0.92
CA PRO A 101 1.43 -18.12 -0.66
C PRO A 101 2.03 -17.99 0.75
N SER A 102 3.16 -17.29 0.86
CA SER A 102 3.82 -16.98 2.13
C SER A 102 4.41 -15.57 2.15
N TRP A 103 4.48 -14.94 3.31
CA TRP A 103 5.17 -13.66 3.49
C TRP A 103 6.68 -13.87 3.61
N GLY A 104 7.40 -13.37 2.61
CA GLY A 104 8.86 -13.45 2.52
C GLY A 104 9.44 -14.87 2.45
N GLY A 105 8.62 -15.92 2.28
CA GLY A 105 9.05 -17.33 2.35
C GLY A 105 9.18 -17.87 3.77
N TYR A 106 8.75 -17.11 4.79
CA TYR A 106 8.95 -17.44 6.21
C TYR A 106 7.66 -17.65 6.99
N TYR A 107 6.63 -16.86 6.71
CA TYR A 107 5.35 -16.93 7.40
C TYR A 107 4.27 -17.37 6.42
N SER A 108 3.59 -18.47 6.69
CA SER A 108 2.30 -18.73 6.03
C SER A 108 1.34 -17.56 6.26
N LEU A 109 0.27 -17.47 5.46
CA LEU A 109 -0.72 -16.41 5.66
C LEU A 109 -1.35 -16.44 7.06
N GLU A 110 -1.52 -17.64 7.64
CA GLU A 110 -2.00 -17.82 9.02
C GLU A 110 -0.99 -17.30 10.06
N GLU A 111 0.28 -17.71 9.94
CA GLU A 111 1.35 -17.25 10.83
C GLU A 111 1.60 -15.74 10.71
N ALA A 112 1.45 -15.15 9.53
CA ALA A 112 1.51 -13.70 9.38
C ALA A 112 0.38 -13.01 10.16
N GLY A 113 -0.79 -13.65 10.27
CA GLY A 113 -1.89 -13.18 11.10
C GLY A 113 -1.59 -13.23 12.60
N THR A 114 -0.95 -14.30 13.08
CA THR A 114 -0.65 -14.47 14.51
C THR A 114 0.62 -13.74 14.95
N ASP A 115 1.67 -13.83 14.15
CA ASP A 115 3.02 -13.42 14.56
C ASP A 115 3.26 -11.96 14.21
N LEU A 116 2.91 -11.57 12.98
CA LEU A 116 3.04 -10.18 12.47
C LEU A 116 1.80 -9.32 12.77
N GLU A 117 0.73 -9.93 13.27
CA GLU A 117 -0.56 -9.29 13.56
C GLU A 117 -1.20 -8.65 12.33
N LEU A 118 -0.93 -9.23 11.16
CA LEU A 118 -1.15 -8.54 9.91
C LEU A 118 -2.63 -8.22 9.67
N ASP A 119 -3.52 -9.19 9.93
CA ASP A 119 -4.97 -9.00 9.80
C ASP A 119 -5.49 -7.86 10.69
N ARG A 120 -5.03 -7.79 11.96
CA ARG A 120 -5.47 -6.75 12.90
C ARG A 120 -4.92 -5.38 12.51
N ARG A 121 -3.67 -5.31 12.07
CA ARG A 121 -3.02 -4.07 11.62
C ARG A 121 -3.68 -3.53 10.35
N ILE A 122 -4.05 -4.39 9.40
CA ILE A 122 -4.83 -4.02 8.23
C ILE A 122 -6.21 -3.47 8.65
N ALA A 123 -6.91 -4.16 9.56
CA ALA A 123 -8.20 -3.70 10.07
C ALA A 123 -8.09 -2.33 10.77
N GLN A 124 -7.02 -2.10 11.54
CA GLN A 124 -6.77 -0.81 12.17
C GLN A 124 -6.53 0.30 11.13
N LEU A 125 -5.71 0.06 10.10
CA LEU A 125 -5.50 1.02 9.02
C LEU A 125 -6.82 1.39 8.34
N ARG A 126 -7.65 0.38 8.03
CA ARG A 126 -8.99 0.58 7.45
C ARG A 126 -9.93 1.37 8.34
N SER A 127 -9.90 1.11 9.65
CA SER A 127 -10.68 1.90 10.62
C SER A 127 -10.27 3.38 10.68
N ALA A 128 -9.03 3.69 10.28
CA ALA A 128 -8.53 5.05 10.17
C ALA A 128 -8.75 5.67 8.76
N GLY A 129 -9.45 4.98 7.86
CA GLY A 129 -9.74 5.45 6.50
C GLY A 129 -8.62 5.19 5.49
N GLY A 130 -7.66 4.32 5.82
CA GLY A 130 -6.65 3.82 4.90
C GLY A 130 -7.04 2.48 4.26
N ASP A 131 -6.16 1.93 3.43
CA ASP A 131 -6.31 0.58 2.87
C ASP A 131 -4.95 -0.03 2.52
N VAL A 132 -4.92 -1.29 2.08
CA VAL A 132 -3.69 -1.97 1.67
C VAL A 132 -3.79 -2.52 0.26
N MET A 133 -2.64 -2.51 -0.41
CA MET A 133 -2.34 -3.31 -1.59
C MET A 133 -1.33 -4.37 -1.16
N VAL A 134 -1.44 -5.60 -1.67
CA VAL A 134 -0.41 -6.62 -1.45
C VAL A 134 0.47 -6.71 -2.69
N SER A 135 1.78 -6.64 -2.50
CA SER A 135 2.76 -6.84 -3.56
C SER A 135 3.28 -8.28 -3.54
N LEU A 136 3.22 -8.95 -4.70
CA LEU A 136 3.62 -10.33 -4.90
C LEU A 136 4.89 -10.39 -5.74
N GLY A 137 5.90 -11.12 -5.26
CA GLY A 137 7.21 -11.24 -5.91
C GLY A 137 8.30 -10.43 -5.19
N GLY A 138 8.93 -9.50 -5.92
CA GLY A 138 10.11 -8.74 -5.50
C GLY A 138 11.43 -9.47 -5.81
N GLN A 139 12.54 -8.80 -5.51
CA GLN A 139 13.90 -9.25 -5.85
C GLN A 139 14.36 -10.54 -5.16
N ALA A 140 13.81 -10.88 -3.98
CA ALA A 140 14.20 -12.04 -3.18
C ALA A 140 13.13 -13.13 -3.18
N ASN A 141 13.56 -14.38 -3.03
CA ASN A 141 12.73 -15.59 -3.11
C ASN A 141 12.17 -15.87 -4.52
N GLU A 142 11.21 -16.79 -4.62
CA GLU A 142 10.62 -17.22 -5.88
C GLU A 142 9.16 -16.75 -5.96
N GLU A 143 8.80 -16.08 -7.06
CA GLU A 143 7.44 -15.61 -7.29
C GLU A 143 6.50 -16.80 -7.58
N LEU A 144 5.23 -16.69 -7.14
CA LEU A 144 4.24 -17.77 -7.20
C LEU A 144 4.08 -18.40 -8.58
N ALA A 145 3.99 -17.62 -9.66
CA ALA A 145 3.85 -18.19 -11.00
C ALA A 145 5.13 -18.83 -11.55
N VAL A 146 6.30 -18.51 -10.99
CA VAL A 146 7.56 -19.20 -11.30
C VAL A 146 7.58 -20.58 -10.64
N ALA A 147 7.24 -20.66 -9.35
CA ALA A 147 7.26 -21.91 -8.58
C ALA A 147 6.07 -22.84 -8.89
N CYS A 148 4.87 -22.28 -9.06
CA CYS A 148 3.63 -23.04 -9.30
C CYS A 148 3.35 -23.21 -10.79
N ALA A 149 3.45 -24.45 -11.27
CA ALA A 149 3.26 -24.78 -12.68
C ALA A 149 1.79 -25.06 -13.07
N ASP A 150 0.95 -25.43 -12.11
CA ASP A 150 -0.47 -25.69 -12.34
C ASP A 150 -1.27 -24.38 -12.23
N VAL A 151 -2.09 -24.08 -13.23
CA VAL A 151 -2.81 -22.80 -13.31
C VAL A 151 -3.98 -22.76 -12.33
N ASP A 152 -4.64 -23.89 -12.06
CA ASP A 152 -5.78 -23.92 -11.15
C ASP A 152 -5.30 -23.73 -9.70
N ASP A 153 -4.19 -24.37 -9.33
CA ASP A 153 -3.55 -24.18 -8.03
C ASP A 153 -3.00 -22.75 -7.87
N LEU A 154 -2.38 -22.18 -8.91
CA LEU A 154 -1.93 -20.78 -8.91
C LEU A 154 -3.11 -19.79 -8.78
N THR A 155 -4.23 -20.05 -9.46
CA THR A 155 -5.46 -19.26 -9.29
C THR A 155 -5.97 -19.35 -7.85
N ALA A 156 -5.94 -20.53 -7.23
CA ALA A 156 -6.33 -20.70 -5.84
C ALA A 156 -5.41 -19.92 -4.89
N ALA A 157 -4.10 -19.93 -5.13
CA ALA A 157 -3.12 -19.18 -4.34
C ALA A 157 -3.36 -17.67 -4.40
N TYR A 158 -3.55 -17.10 -5.60
CA TYR A 158 -3.87 -15.67 -5.74
C TYR A 158 -5.21 -15.31 -5.11
N ARG A 159 -6.23 -16.17 -5.27
CA ARG A 159 -7.54 -15.99 -4.64
C ARG A 159 -7.42 -15.95 -3.11
N GLU A 160 -6.63 -16.87 -2.53
CA GLU A 160 -6.43 -16.95 -1.08
C GLU A 160 -5.88 -15.64 -0.50
N VAL A 161 -4.87 -15.05 -1.15
CA VAL A 161 -4.30 -13.75 -0.75
C VAL A 161 -5.34 -12.62 -0.87
N VAL A 162 -6.05 -12.55 -2.01
CA VAL A 162 -7.05 -11.51 -2.28
C VAL A 162 -8.22 -11.59 -1.30
N GLU A 163 -8.71 -12.79 -1.01
CA GLU A 163 -9.85 -13.00 -0.11
C GLU A 163 -9.48 -12.82 1.35
N ARG A 164 -8.33 -13.32 1.80
CA ARG A 164 -7.89 -13.19 3.20
C ARG A 164 -7.84 -11.73 3.64
N TYR A 165 -7.24 -10.89 2.81
CA TYR A 165 -7.04 -9.48 3.13
C TYR A 165 -8.13 -8.57 2.55
N ASP A 166 -9.15 -9.13 1.89
CA ASP A 166 -10.20 -8.39 1.16
C ASP A 166 -9.62 -7.25 0.30
N LEU A 167 -8.79 -7.62 -0.68
CA LEU A 167 -8.05 -6.64 -1.47
C LEU A 167 -8.91 -5.99 -2.56
N SER A 168 -8.76 -4.68 -2.68
CA SER A 168 -9.23 -3.87 -3.81
C SER A 168 -8.18 -3.77 -4.91
N ALA A 169 -6.90 -3.93 -4.57
CA ALA A 169 -5.80 -3.90 -5.52
C ALA A 169 -4.66 -4.87 -5.14
N VAL A 170 -3.98 -5.41 -6.15
CA VAL A 170 -2.72 -6.16 -6.03
C VAL A 170 -1.62 -5.54 -6.89
N ASP A 171 -0.38 -5.77 -6.48
CA ASP A 171 0.82 -5.38 -7.20
C ASP A 171 1.65 -6.62 -7.53
N LEU A 172 2.05 -6.77 -8.79
CA LEU A 172 2.90 -7.86 -9.26
C LEU A 172 4.30 -7.30 -9.45
N ASP A 173 5.19 -7.54 -8.49
CA ASP A 173 6.58 -7.07 -8.57
C ASP A 173 7.47 -8.17 -9.15
N ILE A 174 7.80 -8.02 -10.44
CA ILE A 174 8.47 -9.06 -11.21
C ILE A 174 9.89 -8.63 -11.54
N GLU A 175 10.85 -9.30 -10.92
CA GLU A 175 12.26 -8.93 -10.99
C GLU A 175 13.18 -10.09 -11.41
N GLY A 176 14.46 -9.79 -11.60
CA GLY A 176 15.49 -10.78 -11.86
C GLY A 176 15.19 -11.69 -13.05
N THR A 177 15.39 -13.00 -12.85
CA THR A 177 15.18 -14.00 -13.91
C THR A 177 13.71 -14.22 -14.26
N ALA A 178 12.76 -13.83 -13.39
CA ALA A 178 11.33 -13.99 -13.63
C ALA A 178 10.83 -13.10 -14.79
N LEU A 179 11.55 -12.01 -15.09
CA LEU A 179 11.26 -11.13 -16.24
C LEU A 179 11.32 -11.88 -17.58
N ALA A 180 12.26 -12.80 -17.73
CA ALA A 180 12.47 -13.56 -18.96
C ALA A 180 11.63 -14.84 -19.05
N ASP A 181 10.92 -15.22 -17.98
CA ASP A 181 10.09 -16.43 -17.96
C ASP A 181 8.69 -16.18 -18.54
N GLN A 182 8.60 -16.30 -19.87
CA GLN A 182 7.33 -16.14 -20.59
C GLN A 182 6.30 -17.24 -20.27
N ALA A 183 6.73 -18.41 -19.79
CA ALA A 183 5.78 -19.45 -19.40
C ALA A 183 5.12 -19.11 -18.06
N ALA A 184 5.90 -18.64 -17.08
CA ALA A 184 5.37 -18.10 -15.83
C ALA A 184 4.49 -16.87 -16.08
N ALA A 185 4.91 -15.95 -16.97
CA ALA A 185 4.11 -14.79 -17.36
C ALA A 185 2.72 -15.18 -17.89
N ALA A 186 2.64 -16.16 -18.80
CA ALA A 186 1.38 -16.62 -19.37
C ALA A 186 0.47 -17.29 -18.32
N ARG A 187 1.04 -18.09 -17.41
CA ARG A 187 0.30 -18.70 -16.29
C ARG A 187 -0.22 -17.63 -15.34
N ARG A 188 0.63 -16.67 -14.93
CA ARG A 188 0.27 -15.54 -14.07
C ARG A 188 -0.91 -14.76 -14.63
N ALA A 189 -0.82 -14.37 -15.90
CA ALA A 189 -1.87 -13.63 -16.58
C ALA A 189 -3.20 -14.40 -16.59
N THR A 190 -3.15 -15.69 -16.96
CA THR A 190 -4.34 -16.56 -16.98
C THR A 190 -4.96 -16.70 -15.58
N ALA A 191 -4.12 -16.98 -14.58
CA ALA A 191 -4.57 -17.26 -13.23
C ALA A 191 -5.20 -16.03 -12.56
N LEU A 192 -4.53 -14.87 -12.65
CA LEU A 192 -5.02 -13.65 -12.03
C LEU A 192 -6.17 -13.01 -12.82
N ALA A 193 -6.25 -13.19 -14.15
CA ALA A 193 -7.44 -12.78 -14.92
C ALA A 193 -8.69 -13.57 -14.51
N ALA A 194 -8.54 -14.82 -14.04
CA ALA A 194 -9.64 -15.56 -13.44
C ALA A 194 -10.10 -14.93 -12.12
N VAL A 195 -9.17 -14.63 -11.21
CA VAL A 195 -9.47 -13.97 -9.93
C VAL A 195 -10.09 -12.58 -10.16
N GLN A 196 -9.56 -11.79 -11.09
CA GLN A 196 -10.08 -10.46 -11.42
C GLN A 196 -11.53 -10.52 -11.93
N ARG A 197 -11.87 -11.51 -12.76
CA ARG A 197 -13.25 -11.74 -13.22
C ARG A 197 -14.17 -12.19 -12.08
N GLU A 198 -13.73 -13.12 -11.24
CA GLU A 198 -14.50 -13.56 -10.06
C GLU A 198 -14.83 -12.39 -9.13
N ARG A 199 -13.85 -11.51 -8.88
CA ARG A 199 -14.00 -10.30 -8.06
C ARG A 199 -14.95 -9.29 -8.71
N ALA A 200 -14.86 -9.08 -10.02
CA ALA A 200 -15.78 -8.22 -10.76
C ALA A 200 -17.23 -8.74 -10.75
N ASP A 201 -17.42 -10.05 -10.96
CA ASP A 201 -18.74 -10.71 -10.92
C ASP A 201 -19.38 -10.66 -9.52
N ALA A 202 -18.55 -10.65 -8.47
CA ALA A 202 -18.97 -10.48 -7.07
C ALA A 202 -19.28 -9.01 -6.69
N GLY A 203 -19.00 -8.05 -7.57
CA GLY A 203 -19.24 -6.62 -7.32
C GLY A 203 -18.12 -5.90 -6.55
N SER A 204 -16.97 -6.54 -6.37
CA SER A 204 -15.78 -6.00 -5.70
C SER A 204 -14.57 -6.09 -6.63
N PRO A 205 -14.50 -5.28 -7.70
CA PRO A 205 -13.46 -5.40 -8.73
C PRO A 205 -12.05 -5.29 -8.14
N LEU A 206 -11.10 -5.98 -8.78
CA LEU A 206 -9.70 -6.02 -8.37
C LEU A 206 -8.81 -5.25 -9.36
N ASP A 207 -8.17 -4.20 -8.87
CA ASP A 207 -7.14 -3.46 -9.59
C ASP A 207 -5.81 -4.23 -9.57
N VAL A 208 -5.07 -4.17 -10.68
CA VAL A 208 -3.81 -4.91 -10.84
C VAL A 208 -2.73 -3.99 -11.38
N TRP A 209 -1.67 -3.82 -10.60
CA TRP A 209 -0.46 -3.12 -11.02
C TRP A 209 0.65 -4.12 -11.32
N LEU A 210 1.49 -3.80 -12.30
CA LEU A 210 2.69 -4.56 -12.63
C LEU A 210 3.93 -3.69 -12.36
N THR A 211 4.71 -4.05 -11.35
CA THR A 211 5.94 -3.36 -10.95
C THR A 211 7.15 -4.00 -11.58
N LEU A 212 7.98 -3.21 -12.29
CA LEU A 212 9.07 -3.69 -13.13
C LEU A 212 10.35 -2.84 -13.01
N PRO A 213 11.54 -3.47 -13.10
CA PRO A 213 12.80 -2.74 -13.26
C PRO A 213 12.82 -1.92 -14.55
N VAL A 214 13.48 -0.77 -14.51
CA VAL A 214 13.56 0.14 -15.66
C VAL A 214 14.97 0.71 -15.83
N ALA A 215 15.36 1.00 -17.07
CA ALA A 215 16.54 1.81 -17.37
C ALA A 215 16.09 3.26 -17.69
N PRO A 216 17.01 4.24 -17.79
CA PRO A 216 16.64 5.59 -18.26
C PRO A 216 16.00 5.57 -19.66
N GLY A 217 16.27 4.53 -20.46
CA GLY A 217 15.65 4.30 -21.76
C GLY A 217 14.27 3.61 -21.73
N GLY A 218 13.69 3.35 -20.55
CA GLY A 218 12.43 2.61 -20.38
C GLY A 218 12.65 1.14 -19.98
N LEU A 219 11.58 0.35 -20.14
CA LEU A 219 11.57 -1.09 -19.89
C LEU A 219 12.54 -1.82 -20.82
N THR A 220 13.15 -2.89 -20.31
CA THR A 220 13.97 -3.82 -21.12
C THR A 220 13.08 -4.62 -22.08
N ALA A 221 13.69 -5.31 -23.04
CA ALA A 221 12.95 -6.18 -23.97
C ALA A 221 12.15 -7.27 -23.24
N ASP A 222 12.75 -7.94 -22.26
CA ASP A 222 12.07 -8.98 -21.47
C ASP A 222 10.89 -8.40 -20.68
N ALA A 223 11.05 -7.22 -20.09
CA ALA A 223 9.96 -6.53 -19.39
C ALA A 223 8.83 -6.08 -20.34
N VAL A 224 9.16 -5.61 -21.54
CA VAL A 224 8.16 -5.31 -22.58
C VAL A 224 7.40 -6.57 -23.00
N ASP A 225 8.11 -7.69 -23.20
CA ASP A 225 7.50 -8.97 -23.56
C ASP A 225 6.61 -9.50 -22.42
N LEU A 226 7.02 -9.31 -21.16
CA LEU A 226 6.20 -9.63 -19.99
C LEU A 226 4.88 -8.83 -19.98
N VAL A 227 4.92 -7.50 -20.17
CA VAL A 227 3.69 -6.68 -20.24
C VAL A 227 2.82 -7.13 -21.41
N ARG A 228 3.42 -7.40 -22.58
CA ARG A 228 2.70 -7.90 -23.76
C ARG A 228 1.97 -9.22 -23.48
N THR A 229 2.66 -10.18 -22.88
CA THR A 229 2.09 -11.49 -22.49
C THR A 229 0.98 -11.33 -21.46
N THR A 230 1.15 -10.39 -20.52
CA THR A 230 0.15 -10.07 -19.50
C THR A 230 -1.15 -9.57 -20.12
N LEU A 231 -1.07 -8.56 -21.00
CA LEU A 231 -2.22 -8.02 -21.74
C LEU A 231 -2.83 -9.01 -22.74
N ALA A 232 -2.04 -9.95 -23.25
CA ALA A 232 -2.52 -11.01 -24.13
C ALA A 232 -3.31 -12.11 -23.40
N GLY A 233 -3.06 -12.28 -22.09
CA GLY A 233 -3.82 -13.17 -21.21
C GLY A 233 -5.12 -12.57 -20.67
N ASP A 234 -5.55 -11.43 -21.21
CA ASP A 234 -6.77 -10.70 -20.82
C ASP A 234 -6.83 -10.29 -19.34
N LEU A 235 -5.66 -10.16 -18.70
CA LEU A 235 -5.52 -9.51 -17.39
C LEU A 235 -5.50 -7.98 -17.59
N GLU A 236 -6.52 -7.29 -17.10
CA GLU A 236 -6.60 -5.82 -17.19
C GLU A 236 -5.65 -5.20 -16.16
N LEU A 237 -4.70 -4.41 -16.63
CA LEU A 237 -3.74 -3.71 -15.78
C LEU A 237 -4.22 -2.29 -15.48
N THR A 238 -4.40 -1.95 -14.21
CA THR A 238 -4.59 -0.55 -13.77
C THR A 238 -3.40 0.31 -14.18
N GLY A 239 -2.18 -0.25 -14.14
CA GLY A 239 -1.00 0.41 -14.71
C GLY A 239 0.29 -0.40 -14.58
N VAL A 240 1.36 0.13 -15.19
CA VAL A 240 2.73 -0.37 -15.06
C VAL A 240 3.51 0.60 -14.18
N ASN A 241 3.96 0.13 -13.03
CA ASN A 241 4.78 0.90 -12.10
C ASN A 241 6.26 0.58 -12.34
N VAL A 242 7.10 1.60 -12.52
CA VAL A 242 8.52 1.38 -12.80
C VAL A 242 9.40 1.70 -11.60
N MET A 243 10.30 0.78 -11.28
CA MET A 243 11.30 0.95 -10.23
C MET A 243 12.44 1.83 -10.74
N THR A 244 12.34 3.14 -10.49
CA THR A 244 13.28 4.17 -10.92
C THR A 244 14.48 4.23 -9.97
N MET A 245 15.17 3.10 -9.85
CA MET A 245 16.27 2.84 -8.93
C MET A 245 17.32 1.93 -9.59
N ASP A 246 18.49 1.84 -8.95
CA ASP A 246 19.57 0.91 -9.30
C ASP A 246 19.93 0.82 -10.79
N TYR A 247 20.04 1.98 -11.43
CA TYR A 247 20.31 2.07 -12.86
C TYR A 247 21.70 1.57 -13.23
N GLY A 248 22.67 1.72 -12.31
CA GLY A 248 24.04 1.27 -12.50
C GLY A 248 24.66 1.87 -13.76
N ALA A 249 25.23 1.01 -14.60
CA ALA A 249 25.88 1.44 -15.84
C ALA A 249 24.91 2.00 -16.90
N ALA A 250 23.59 1.76 -16.77
CA ALA A 250 22.60 2.28 -17.71
C ALA A 250 22.37 3.80 -17.56
N LYS A 251 22.65 4.36 -16.38
CA LYS A 251 22.61 5.80 -16.12
C LYS A 251 24.01 6.40 -16.23
N PRO A 252 24.26 7.37 -17.13
CA PRO A 252 25.52 8.11 -17.16
C PRO A 252 25.83 8.73 -15.79
N ALA A 253 27.11 8.71 -15.39
CA ALA A 253 27.55 9.29 -14.11
C ALA A 253 27.26 10.80 -14.00
N THR A 254 27.06 11.50 -15.13
CA THR A 254 26.72 12.93 -15.18
C THR A 254 25.21 13.20 -15.06
N GLN A 255 24.37 12.17 -15.13
CA GLN A 255 22.91 12.28 -15.03
C GLN A 255 22.49 12.16 -13.57
N THR A 256 21.63 13.09 -13.12
CA THR A 256 21.05 13.08 -11.78
C THR A 256 20.04 11.93 -11.64
N MET A 257 19.67 11.58 -10.41
CA MET A 257 18.63 10.57 -10.17
C MET A 257 17.27 11.03 -10.66
N LEU A 258 16.91 12.31 -10.45
CA LEU A 258 15.68 12.89 -10.97
C LEU A 258 15.62 12.86 -12.51
N ASP A 259 16.67 13.31 -13.20
CA ASP A 259 16.68 13.32 -14.67
C ASP A 259 16.55 11.89 -15.24
N ALA A 260 17.18 10.91 -14.60
CA ALA A 260 17.06 9.50 -15.00
C ALA A 260 15.65 8.95 -14.75
N THR A 261 15.03 9.34 -13.63
CA THR A 261 13.65 8.99 -13.26
C THR A 261 12.65 9.53 -14.27
N GLU A 262 12.68 10.84 -14.55
CA GLU A 262 11.76 11.47 -15.52
C GLU A 262 11.92 10.88 -16.92
N GLN A 263 13.16 10.58 -17.32
CA GLN A 263 13.45 9.93 -18.60
C GLN A 263 12.87 8.51 -18.68
N ALA A 264 13.10 7.69 -17.65
CA ALA A 264 12.61 6.32 -17.58
C ALA A 264 11.08 6.25 -17.62
N VAL A 265 10.41 7.11 -16.84
CA VAL A 265 8.94 7.18 -16.82
C VAL A 265 8.40 7.61 -18.18
N THR A 266 8.97 8.67 -18.77
CA THR A 266 8.54 9.15 -20.10
C THR A 266 8.69 8.07 -21.18
N ALA A 267 9.81 7.35 -21.18
CA ALA A 267 10.03 6.24 -22.11
C ALA A 267 9.02 5.10 -21.90
N THR A 268 8.73 4.77 -20.65
CA THR A 268 7.75 3.74 -20.28
C THR A 268 6.34 4.12 -20.74
N VAL A 269 5.92 5.38 -20.61
CA VAL A 269 4.62 5.85 -21.12
C VAL A 269 4.51 5.61 -22.63
N GLY A 270 5.58 5.84 -23.38
CA GLY A 270 5.64 5.51 -24.82
C GLY A 270 5.46 4.01 -25.08
N GLN A 271 6.21 3.18 -24.36
CA GLN A 271 6.15 1.71 -24.50
C GLN A 271 4.76 1.16 -24.12
N VAL A 272 4.17 1.61 -23.01
CA VAL A 272 2.82 1.22 -22.58
C VAL A 272 1.79 1.64 -23.62
N THR A 273 1.89 2.85 -24.17
CA THR A 273 0.98 3.30 -25.25
C THR A 273 1.04 2.38 -26.46
N GLU A 274 2.24 2.00 -26.90
CA GLU A 274 2.43 1.08 -28.03
C GLU A 274 1.85 -0.32 -27.72
N LEU A 275 2.11 -0.86 -26.53
CA LEU A 275 1.63 -2.17 -26.11
C LEU A 275 0.09 -2.25 -26.06
N TYR A 276 -0.59 -1.21 -25.57
CA TYR A 276 -2.05 -1.15 -25.64
C TYR A 276 -2.56 -1.01 -27.07
N ALA A 277 -1.87 -0.24 -27.92
CA ALA A 277 -2.23 -0.12 -29.34
C ALA A 277 -2.10 -1.44 -30.10
N GLU A 278 -1.10 -2.28 -29.77
CA GLU A 278 -0.95 -3.65 -30.30
C GLU A 278 -2.18 -4.52 -29.96
N ARG A 279 -2.86 -4.27 -28.83
CA ARG A 279 -4.11 -4.95 -28.41
C ARG A 279 -5.38 -4.29 -28.95
N GLY A 280 -5.25 -3.24 -29.75
CA GLY A 280 -6.38 -2.52 -30.33
C GLY A 280 -6.97 -1.44 -29.42
N THR A 281 -6.32 -1.12 -28.30
CA THR A 281 -6.74 -0.07 -27.37
C THR A 281 -5.89 1.18 -27.60
N THR A 282 -6.52 2.29 -27.98
CA THR A 282 -5.81 3.57 -28.15
C THR A 282 -5.94 4.38 -26.87
N LEU A 283 -4.81 4.65 -26.21
CA LEU A 283 -4.77 5.50 -25.01
C LEU A 283 -4.62 6.97 -25.41
N GLY A 284 -5.41 7.84 -24.78
CA GLY A 284 -5.18 9.29 -24.83
C GLY A 284 -3.90 9.68 -24.08
N ALA A 285 -3.35 10.87 -24.34
CA ALA A 285 -2.11 11.30 -23.68
C ALA A 285 -2.19 11.26 -22.15
N GLY A 286 -3.25 11.83 -21.56
CA GLY A 286 -3.45 11.78 -20.10
C GLY A 286 -3.68 10.36 -19.57
N GLU A 287 -4.39 9.51 -20.32
CA GLU A 287 -4.61 8.12 -19.95
C GLU A 287 -3.31 7.31 -19.95
N ALA A 288 -2.44 7.54 -20.92
CA ALA A 288 -1.13 6.89 -20.99
C ALA A 288 -0.26 7.22 -19.77
N TRP A 289 -0.27 8.48 -19.30
CA TRP A 289 0.40 8.86 -18.05
C TRP A 289 -0.26 8.26 -16.82
N ALA A 290 -1.60 8.21 -16.78
CA ALA A 290 -2.35 7.60 -15.68
C ALA A 290 -2.15 6.08 -15.58
N ARG A 291 -1.73 5.40 -16.66
CA ARG A 291 -1.39 3.97 -16.68
C ARG A 291 0.07 3.70 -16.28
N VAL A 292 0.86 4.71 -15.91
CA VAL A 292 2.25 4.53 -15.46
C VAL A 292 2.40 5.03 -14.03
N GLY A 293 3.20 4.32 -13.24
CA GLY A 293 3.65 4.75 -11.91
C GLY A 293 5.17 4.78 -11.78
N ALA A 294 5.68 5.44 -10.76
CA ALA A 294 7.12 5.47 -10.47
C ALA A 294 7.42 5.15 -9.00
N THR A 295 8.41 4.30 -8.78
CA THR A 295 8.91 3.88 -7.46
C THR A 295 10.41 4.13 -7.39
N PRO A 296 10.88 5.27 -6.88
CA PRO A 296 12.27 5.44 -6.49
C PRO A 296 12.59 4.65 -5.22
N MET A 297 13.86 4.24 -5.10
CA MET A 297 14.45 3.87 -3.82
C MET A 297 14.96 5.15 -3.16
N ILE A 298 14.52 5.44 -1.95
CA ILE A 298 14.82 6.74 -1.31
C ILE A 298 16.23 6.74 -0.69
N GLY A 299 16.93 7.87 -0.72
CA GLY A 299 18.29 7.98 -0.22
C GLY A 299 19.27 7.12 -1.03
N GLN A 300 20.21 6.45 -0.36
CA GLN A 300 21.22 5.59 -0.99
C GLN A 300 20.54 4.34 -1.58
N ASN A 301 20.75 4.11 -2.87
CA ASN A 301 20.32 2.90 -3.56
C ASN A 301 21.32 1.73 -3.35
N ASP A 302 21.10 0.56 -3.95
CA ASP A 302 22.07 -0.54 -3.91
C ASP A 302 23.35 -0.21 -4.71
N VAL A 303 23.23 0.62 -5.75
CA VAL A 303 24.38 1.13 -6.51
C VAL A 303 25.08 2.28 -5.78
N PRO A 304 26.36 2.13 -5.37
CA PRO A 304 27.09 3.18 -4.68
C PRO A 304 27.15 4.48 -5.49
N GLY A 305 26.74 5.59 -4.87
CA GLY A 305 26.71 6.91 -5.50
C GLY A 305 25.42 7.23 -6.25
N GLU A 306 24.51 6.28 -6.43
CA GLU A 306 23.12 6.57 -6.76
C GLU A 306 22.37 6.91 -5.47
N VAL A 307 22.04 8.19 -5.32
CA VAL A 307 21.34 8.72 -4.14
C VAL A 307 20.15 9.55 -4.62
N PHE A 308 18.94 9.08 -4.32
CA PHE A 308 17.69 9.81 -4.56
C PHE A 308 17.37 10.67 -3.32
N GLY A 309 17.69 11.96 -3.37
CA GLY A 309 17.54 12.88 -2.24
C GLY A 309 16.15 13.51 -2.14
N LEU A 310 15.91 14.29 -1.08
CA LEU A 310 14.64 15.00 -0.88
C LEU A 310 14.31 15.98 -2.01
N ALA A 311 15.31 16.63 -2.60
CA ALA A 311 15.10 17.50 -3.77
C ALA A 311 14.62 16.71 -5.00
N ASP A 312 15.10 15.48 -5.19
CA ASP A 312 14.63 14.59 -6.25
C ASP A 312 13.17 14.16 -5.98
N ALA A 313 12.81 13.91 -4.73
CA ALA A 313 11.43 13.59 -4.33
C ALA A 313 10.46 14.76 -4.63
N GLU A 314 10.83 15.99 -4.26
CA GLU A 314 10.03 17.19 -4.58
C GLU A 314 9.89 17.42 -6.08
N GLY A 315 10.97 17.18 -6.83
CA GLY A 315 10.99 17.23 -8.29
C GLY A 315 10.05 16.19 -8.91
N LEU A 316 10.17 14.93 -8.50
CA LEU A 316 9.32 13.84 -8.97
C LEU A 316 7.84 14.07 -8.63
N ALA A 317 7.53 14.58 -7.42
CA ALA A 317 6.16 14.95 -7.07
C ALA A 317 5.61 16.04 -8.00
N SER A 318 6.44 17.01 -8.38
CA SER A 318 6.05 18.07 -9.30
C SER A 318 5.86 17.56 -10.73
N PHE A 319 6.75 16.67 -11.19
CA PHE A 319 6.63 15.98 -12.46
C PHE A 319 5.35 15.13 -12.53
N ALA A 320 5.07 14.34 -11.49
CA ALA A 320 3.86 13.52 -11.41
C ALA A 320 2.58 14.35 -11.53
N ARG A 321 2.48 15.48 -10.81
CA ARG A 321 1.33 16.42 -10.93
C ARG A 321 1.22 17.04 -12.31
N ALA A 322 2.35 17.41 -12.91
CA ALA A 322 2.35 18.08 -14.22
C ALA A 322 1.86 17.16 -15.33
N HIS A 323 2.11 15.85 -15.20
CA HIS A 323 1.80 14.86 -16.22
C HIS A 323 0.57 13.99 -15.92
N GLY A 324 0.06 14.01 -14.68
CA GLY A 324 -1.07 13.17 -14.26
C GLY A 324 -0.66 11.71 -14.15
N LEU A 325 0.50 11.43 -13.56
CA LEU A 325 0.99 10.07 -13.37
C LEU A 325 0.00 9.26 -12.52
N GLY A 326 -0.18 7.97 -12.80
CA GLY A 326 -1.17 7.15 -12.09
C GLY A 326 -0.83 6.91 -10.63
N ARG A 327 0.44 6.56 -10.36
CA ARG A 327 0.93 6.17 -9.04
C ARG A 327 2.32 6.71 -8.76
N ILE A 328 2.56 7.16 -7.54
CA ILE A 328 3.90 7.34 -6.99
C ILE A 328 4.04 6.43 -5.77
N SER A 329 5.16 5.75 -5.67
CA SER A 329 5.49 4.88 -4.55
C SER A 329 6.91 5.19 -4.08
N LEU A 330 7.40 4.49 -3.06
CA LEU A 330 8.81 4.52 -2.68
C LEU A 330 9.21 3.19 -2.06
N TRP A 331 10.48 2.84 -2.25
CA TRP A 331 11.14 1.78 -1.50
C TRP A 331 12.07 2.40 -0.44
N SER A 332 11.71 2.43 0.84
CA SER A 332 10.44 1.97 1.46
C SER A 332 10.13 2.82 2.70
N LEU A 333 8.92 2.71 3.26
CA LEU A 333 8.56 3.39 4.52
C LEU A 333 9.46 2.96 5.69
N ASN A 334 9.91 1.71 5.71
CA ASN A 334 10.88 1.21 6.69
C ASN A 334 12.19 2.01 6.65
N ARG A 335 12.53 2.60 5.50
CA ARG A 335 13.77 3.36 5.26
C ARG A 335 13.62 4.86 5.42
N ASP A 336 12.40 5.39 5.58
CA ASP A 336 12.14 6.84 5.55
C ASP A 336 12.49 7.54 6.87
N THR A 337 13.76 7.43 7.26
CA THR A 337 14.38 8.08 8.40
C THR A 337 15.88 8.17 8.18
N ALA A 338 16.51 9.18 8.76
CA ALA A 338 17.97 9.27 8.78
C ALA A 338 18.56 8.08 9.56
N CYS A 339 19.73 7.62 9.12
CA CYS A 339 20.48 6.59 9.84
C CYS A 339 21.05 7.16 11.14
N SER A 340 20.89 6.45 12.26
CA SER A 340 21.53 6.85 13.52
C SER A 340 23.05 6.89 13.34
N ALA A 341 23.69 8.00 13.71
CA ALA A 341 25.10 8.26 13.47
C ALA A 341 26.04 7.22 14.10
N SER A 342 26.31 6.14 13.39
CA SER A 342 27.55 5.39 13.52
C SER A 342 28.14 5.27 12.13
N PHE A 343 29.35 5.81 11.98
CA PHE A 343 30.21 5.83 10.80
C PHE A 343 30.01 7.03 9.87
N ALA A 344 31.11 7.77 9.71
CA ALA A 344 31.26 9.04 9.02
C ALA A 344 31.17 8.93 7.49
N SER A 345 30.19 8.21 6.95
CA SER A 345 29.95 8.08 5.51
C SER A 345 28.48 8.33 5.17
N VAL A 346 28.23 9.38 4.39
CA VAL A 346 26.96 9.65 3.72
C VAL A 346 26.83 8.71 2.51
N ALA A 347 26.26 7.52 2.73
CA ALA A 347 25.86 6.50 1.74
C ALA A 347 25.79 5.13 2.44
N VAL A 348 24.91 4.98 3.44
CA VAL A 348 24.71 3.68 4.13
C VAL A 348 23.61 2.93 3.40
N LEU A 349 23.92 1.74 2.89
CA LEU A 349 22.89 0.81 2.44
C LEU A 349 22.23 0.17 3.67
N SER A 350 20.91 0.33 3.78
CA SER A 350 20.14 -0.16 4.92
C SER A 350 18.67 -0.36 4.55
N ASN A 351 18.05 -1.36 5.16
CA ASN A 351 16.62 -1.65 5.04
C ASN A 351 15.77 -0.86 6.06
N THR A 352 16.41 -0.13 6.99
CA THR A 352 15.74 0.57 8.10
C THR A 352 16.07 2.06 8.19
N CYS A 353 16.82 2.58 7.23
CA CYS A 353 17.09 4.02 7.08
C CYS A 353 17.57 4.32 5.65
N SER A 354 17.48 5.57 5.24
CA SER A 354 17.71 5.99 3.85
C SER A 354 19.18 6.25 3.52
N GLY A 355 20.04 6.42 4.54
CA GLY A 355 21.44 6.78 4.34
C GLY A 355 21.68 8.26 3.99
N VAL A 356 20.64 9.11 4.05
CA VAL A 356 20.73 10.57 3.89
C VAL A 356 20.25 11.31 5.13
N ASP A 357 20.69 12.57 5.28
CA ASP A 357 20.21 13.45 6.34
C ASP A 357 18.78 13.90 6.02
N GLN A 358 17.83 13.58 6.91
CA GLN A 358 16.42 13.91 6.77
C GLN A 358 15.71 13.92 8.13
N GLU A 359 14.54 14.54 8.18
CA GLU A 359 13.56 14.25 9.23
C GLU A 359 12.87 12.89 8.95
N PRO A 360 12.39 12.18 9.98
CA PRO A 360 11.56 10.99 9.77
C PRO A 360 10.36 11.29 8.87
N LEU A 361 10.09 10.39 7.92
CA LEU A 361 8.94 10.43 7.00
C LEU A 361 8.96 11.60 6.00
N ALA A 362 10.11 12.23 5.79
CA ALA A 362 10.24 13.38 4.89
C ALA A 362 10.00 13.00 3.41
N PHE A 363 10.38 11.80 2.97
CA PHE A 363 10.16 11.38 1.59
C PHE A 363 8.69 11.09 1.30
N VAL A 364 8.01 10.30 2.15
CA VAL A 364 6.58 10.02 1.98
C VAL A 364 5.75 11.31 2.08
N ALA A 365 6.15 12.26 2.94
CA ALA A 365 5.50 13.56 3.03
C ALA A 365 5.62 14.40 1.74
N ALA A 366 6.74 14.30 1.01
CA ALA A 366 6.89 14.97 -0.29
C ALA A 366 5.89 14.44 -1.34
N PHE A 367 5.46 13.17 -1.23
CA PHE A 367 4.46 12.55 -2.11
C PHE A 367 3.02 12.63 -1.57
N ALA A 368 2.81 12.91 -0.27
CA ALA A 368 1.48 13.00 0.33
C ALA A 368 0.59 14.11 -0.26
N GLY A 369 1.18 15.12 -0.92
CA GLY A 369 0.44 16.21 -1.57
C GLY A 369 -0.14 15.89 -2.96
N LEU A 370 -0.12 14.64 -3.41
CA LEU A 370 -0.51 14.25 -4.77
C LEU A 370 -2.01 13.97 -4.99
N GLY A 371 -2.82 13.95 -3.93
CA GLY A 371 -4.29 13.87 -3.97
C GLY A 371 -4.80 12.43 -3.74
N ASP A 372 -5.73 12.28 -2.80
CA ASP A 372 -6.21 11.00 -2.24
C ASP A 372 -7.58 10.58 -2.82
N ASP A 373 -7.81 10.73 -4.14
CA ASP A 373 -9.11 10.37 -4.75
C ASP A 373 -9.22 8.86 -5.12
N GLY A 374 -8.51 8.00 -4.40
CA GLY A 374 -8.77 6.56 -4.41
C GLY A 374 -10.15 6.30 -3.81
N THR A 375 -11.15 6.08 -4.67
CA THR A 375 -12.54 5.67 -4.36
C THR A 375 -13.09 6.16 -3.03
N ASP A 376 -13.81 7.29 -3.11
CA ASP A 376 -14.68 7.93 -2.13
C ASP A 376 -15.35 6.96 -1.12
N VAL A 377 -14.71 6.66 0.01
CA VAL A 377 -15.38 6.22 1.25
C VAL A 377 -15.53 7.44 2.14
N ARG A 378 -16.72 8.06 2.07
CA ARG A 378 -17.06 9.24 2.87
C ARG A 378 -17.26 8.85 4.33
N ILE A 379 -16.52 9.51 5.23
CA ILE A 379 -16.66 9.43 6.71
C ILE A 379 -18.04 9.95 7.20
N SER A 380 -18.91 10.44 6.34
CA SER A 380 -20.22 10.98 6.75
C SER A 380 -21.30 9.92 7.03
N ASP A 381 -21.08 8.64 6.78
CA ASP A 381 -22.07 7.58 7.06
C ASP A 381 -21.69 6.64 8.24
N VAL A 382 -20.60 6.96 8.96
CA VAL A 382 -20.39 6.39 10.29
C VAL A 382 -21.07 7.31 11.29
N ASP A 383 -22.31 6.96 11.62
CA ASP A 383 -22.99 7.44 12.83
C ASP A 383 -21.98 7.31 13.98
N PRO A 384 -21.65 8.37 14.74
CA PRO A 384 -20.76 8.24 15.89
C PRO A 384 -21.45 7.27 16.85
N GLU A 385 -20.99 6.01 16.82
CA GLU A 385 -21.37 4.97 17.75
C GLU A 385 -21.33 5.62 19.14
N PRO A 386 -22.46 5.63 19.87
CA PRO A 386 -22.54 6.31 21.14
C PRO A 386 -21.46 5.73 22.02
N VAL A 387 -20.67 6.59 22.68
CA VAL A 387 -19.62 6.23 23.66
C VAL A 387 -20.11 5.02 24.46
N ARG A 388 -19.74 3.81 24.02
CA ARG A 388 -20.18 2.58 24.65
C ARG A 388 -19.43 2.56 25.97
N GLY A 389 -20.17 2.34 27.06
CA GLY A 389 -19.60 2.26 28.40
C GLY A 389 -18.40 1.32 28.42
N THR A 390 -17.46 1.56 29.35
CA THR A 390 -16.22 0.80 29.55
C THR A 390 -16.35 -0.65 29.10
N VAL A 391 -15.76 -0.98 27.93
CA VAL A 391 -15.63 -2.37 27.49
C VAL A 391 -14.81 -3.07 28.57
N VAL A 392 -15.45 -3.97 29.30
CA VAL A 392 -14.78 -4.83 30.27
C VAL A 392 -14.15 -5.95 29.47
N ASP A 393 -12.82 -6.03 29.47
CA ASP A 393 -12.11 -7.11 28.81
C ASP A 393 -12.49 -8.45 29.45
N ASP A 394 -12.94 -9.40 28.63
CA ASP A 394 -13.22 -10.76 29.07
C ASP A 394 -11.99 -11.63 28.75
N PRO A 395 -11.28 -12.17 29.76
CA PRO A 395 -10.18 -13.10 29.55
C PRO A 395 -10.55 -14.32 28.70
N ALA A 396 -11.83 -14.70 28.65
CA ALA A 396 -12.30 -15.84 27.85
C ALA A 396 -12.36 -15.56 26.34
N THR A 397 -12.46 -14.29 25.94
CA THR A 397 -12.58 -13.85 24.53
C THR A 397 -11.45 -12.91 24.11
N SER A 398 -10.39 -12.83 24.92
CA SER A 398 -9.23 -11.99 24.65
C SER A 398 -8.15 -12.86 23.99
N PRO A 399 -7.54 -12.47 22.85
CA PRO A 399 -6.45 -13.25 22.22
C PRO A 399 -5.15 -13.24 23.04
N TYR A 400 -4.99 -12.24 23.91
CA TYR A 400 -3.81 -12.02 24.74
C TYR A 400 -4.20 -11.78 26.20
N PRO A 401 -3.26 -11.94 27.15
CA PRO A 401 -3.51 -11.61 28.55
C PRO A 401 -4.04 -10.18 28.72
N VAL A 402 -5.05 -10.00 29.57
CA VAL A 402 -5.56 -8.67 29.91
C VAL A 402 -4.49 -7.88 30.67
N TRP A 403 -4.28 -6.62 30.28
CA TRP A 403 -3.29 -5.74 30.89
C TRP A 403 -3.58 -5.52 32.38
N ARG A 404 -2.50 -5.42 33.18
CA ARG A 404 -2.54 -5.18 34.61
C ARG A 404 -1.48 -4.14 34.98
N PRO A 405 -1.77 -3.20 35.90
CA PRO A 405 -0.81 -2.18 36.30
C PRO A 405 0.45 -2.77 36.96
N GLU A 406 0.34 -3.90 37.66
CA GLU A 406 1.48 -4.58 38.30
C GLU A 406 2.30 -5.44 37.32
N GLY A 407 1.80 -5.64 36.10
CA GLY A 407 2.48 -6.45 35.08
C GLY A 407 3.82 -5.85 34.67
N ARG A 408 4.75 -6.74 34.33
CA ARG A 408 6.08 -6.39 33.82
C ARG A 408 6.20 -6.94 32.41
N TYR A 409 6.08 -6.04 31.44
CA TYR A 409 5.94 -6.39 30.04
C TYR A 409 7.26 -6.14 29.33
N PRO A 410 8.03 -7.18 28.95
CA PRO A 410 9.20 -6.99 28.11
C PRO A 410 8.80 -6.43 26.73
N THR A 411 9.77 -5.91 25.98
CA THR A 411 9.58 -5.49 24.59
C THR A 411 8.92 -6.61 23.77
N GLY A 412 7.92 -6.28 22.96
CA GLY A 412 7.16 -7.22 22.13
C GLY A 412 6.00 -7.93 22.85
N TYR A 413 5.82 -7.72 24.16
CA TYR A 413 4.72 -8.36 24.88
C TYR A 413 3.37 -7.75 24.51
N LYS A 414 2.40 -8.59 24.13
CA LYS A 414 1.06 -8.18 23.71
C LYS A 414 0.05 -8.35 24.85
N VAL A 415 -0.85 -7.38 24.98
CA VAL A 415 -1.91 -7.36 26.03
C VAL A 415 -3.23 -6.89 25.44
N VAL A 416 -4.33 -7.32 26.07
CA VAL A 416 -5.66 -6.73 25.82
C VAL A 416 -5.97 -5.67 26.87
N TRP A 417 -6.43 -4.51 26.43
CA TRP A 417 -6.95 -3.46 27.32
C TRP A 417 -8.08 -2.68 26.63
N ARG A 418 -9.24 -2.61 27.27
CA ARG A 418 -10.44 -1.90 26.80
C ARG A 418 -10.86 -2.27 25.38
N GLY A 419 -10.89 -3.57 25.08
CA GLY A 419 -11.27 -4.14 23.80
C GLY A 419 -10.22 -3.98 22.69
N HIS A 420 -8.99 -3.60 23.03
CA HIS A 420 -7.92 -3.36 22.07
C HIS A 420 -6.66 -4.15 22.43
N VAL A 421 -5.93 -4.57 21.40
CA VAL A 421 -4.62 -5.21 21.55
C VAL A 421 -3.52 -4.15 21.48
N TYR A 422 -2.61 -4.19 22.45
CA TYR A 422 -1.44 -3.35 22.53
C TYR A 422 -0.18 -4.19 22.59
N GLU A 423 0.91 -3.70 22.00
CA GLU A 423 2.24 -4.29 22.09
C GLU A 423 3.20 -3.35 22.81
N ALA A 424 3.99 -3.90 23.73
CA ALA A 424 5.02 -3.15 24.46
C ALA A 424 6.21 -2.81 23.53
N ARG A 425 6.46 -1.53 23.30
CA ARG A 425 7.57 -1.02 22.47
C ARG A 425 8.94 -1.19 23.14
N TRP A 426 8.94 -1.22 24.46
CA TRP A 426 10.07 -1.50 25.33
C TRP A 426 9.53 -2.00 26.68
N TYR A 427 10.41 -2.30 27.63
CA TYR A 427 10.00 -2.71 28.97
C TYR A 427 8.98 -1.73 29.57
N ALA A 428 7.78 -2.21 29.88
CA ALA A 428 6.66 -1.42 30.37
C ALA A 428 6.10 -1.99 31.68
N THR A 429 5.77 -1.10 32.62
CA THR A 429 5.08 -1.45 33.87
C THR A 429 4.29 -0.25 34.39
N GLY A 430 3.10 -0.45 34.93
CA GLY A 430 2.26 0.59 35.54
C GLY A 430 1.63 1.63 34.58
N VAL A 431 2.04 1.70 33.32
CA VAL A 431 1.51 2.66 32.34
C VAL A 431 0.31 2.07 31.60
N ASP A 432 -0.85 2.72 31.71
CA ASP A 432 -2.10 2.35 31.02
C ASP A 432 -1.91 2.40 29.49
N PRO A 433 -2.12 1.28 28.75
CA PRO A 433 -1.89 1.20 27.30
C PRO A 433 -2.70 2.19 26.46
N SER A 434 -3.87 2.59 26.95
CA SER A 434 -4.74 3.55 26.24
C SER A 434 -4.31 5.00 26.41
N THR A 435 -3.28 5.28 27.23
CA THR A 435 -2.78 6.64 27.43
C THR A 435 -1.88 7.04 26.27
N PRO A 436 -2.24 8.07 25.48
CA PRO A 436 -1.38 8.57 24.41
C PRO A 436 -0.04 9.06 24.94
N GLY A 437 1.01 8.91 24.15
CA GLY A 437 2.30 9.54 24.42
C GLY A 437 2.16 11.07 24.45
N VAL A 438 3.02 11.74 25.21
CA VAL A 438 3.13 13.21 25.19
C VAL A 438 4.32 13.62 24.34
N THR A 439 4.32 14.84 23.83
CA THR A 439 5.42 15.36 23.00
C THR A 439 6.77 15.18 23.72
N GLY A 440 7.69 14.43 23.09
CA GLY A 440 9.01 14.11 23.65
C GLY A 440 9.07 12.89 24.57
N THR A 441 7.94 12.22 24.86
CA THR A 441 7.89 10.95 25.60
C THR A 441 6.78 10.07 25.02
N PRO A 442 7.11 9.23 24.01
CA PRO A 442 6.13 8.34 23.39
C PRO A 442 5.57 7.33 24.41
N SER A 443 4.33 6.87 24.18
CA SER A 443 3.74 5.79 24.98
C SER A 443 4.61 4.53 24.85
N PRO A 444 4.80 3.76 25.95
CA PRO A 444 5.47 2.46 25.88
C PRO A 444 4.63 1.40 25.15
N TRP A 445 3.40 1.72 24.77
CA TRP A 445 2.48 0.83 24.07
C TRP A 445 2.21 1.32 22.66
N THR A 446 2.23 0.38 21.71
CA THR A 446 1.72 0.56 20.36
C THR A 446 0.34 -0.08 20.28
N LEU A 447 -0.67 0.65 19.80
CA LEU A 447 -1.97 0.07 19.49
C LEU A 447 -1.86 -0.76 18.20
N LEU A 448 -2.25 -2.04 18.28
CA LEU A 448 -2.30 -2.96 17.13
C LEU A 448 -3.70 -3.10 16.53
N GLY A 449 -4.74 -2.70 17.26
CA GLY A 449 -6.13 -2.67 16.79
C GLY A 449 -7.12 -3.23 17.82
N ALA A 450 -8.38 -3.41 17.41
CA ALA A 450 -9.42 -3.96 18.28
C ALA A 450 -9.34 -5.49 18.39
N VAL A 451 -9.83 -6.03 19.51
CA VAL A 451 -10.12 -7.47 19.68
C VAL A 451 -11.28 -7.83 18.77
N THR A 452 -11.12 -8.87 17.96
CA THR A 452 -12.16 -9.33 17.02
C THR A 452 -13.05 -10.38 17.67
N THR A 453 -14.31 -10.48 17.23
CA THR A 453 -15.30 -11.40 17.85
C THR A 453 -15.00 -12.90 17.64
N SER A 454 -14.04 -13.23 16.78
CA SER A 454 -13.59 -14.61 16.51
C SER A 454 -12.41 -15.04 17.37
N GLU A 455 -11.84 -14.15 18.19
CA GLU A 455 -10.66 -14.44 19.00
C GLU A 455 -11.03 -15.17 20.31
N ALA A 456 -10.17 -16.11 20.72
CA ALA A 456 -10.34 -16.95 21.90
C ALA A 456 -9.25 -16.68 22.94
N ALA A 457 -9.51 -17.07 24.19
CA ALA A 457 -8.54 -16.97 25.29
C ALA A 457 -7.14 -17.48 24.91
N PRO A 458 -6.05 -16.82 25.37
CA PRO A 458 -4.71 -17.29 25.10
C PRO A 458 -4.54 -18.69 25.69
N ALA A 459 -4.28 -19.68 24.83
CA ALA A 459 -4.02 -21.04 25.25
C ALA A 459 -2.52 -21.20 25.53
N PRO A 460 -2.09 -21.41 26.79
CA PRO A 460 -0.68 -21.61 27.08
C PRO A 460 -0.18 -22.94 26.50
N VAL A 461 1.00 -22.92 25.88
CA VAL A 461 1.61 -24.10 25.25
C VAL A 461 2.78 -24.59 26.10
N PRO A 462 2.69 -25.78 26.73
CA PRO A 462 3.79 -26.34 27.50
C PRO A 462 5.08 -26.48 26.68
N THR A 463 6.21 -26.00 27.22
CA THR A 463 7.54 -26.22 26.64
C THR A 463 8.16 -27.54 27.09
N VAL A 464 7.57 -28.16 28.12
CA VAL A 464 7.92 -29.50 28.62
C VAL A 464 6.66 -30.33 28.86
N SER A 465 6.77 -31.65 28.70
CA SER A 465 5.66 -32.60 28.89
C SER A 465 5.91 -33.68 29.94
N ASP A 466 7.08 -33.67 30.59
CA ASP A 466 7.52 -34.69 31.56
C ASP A 466 7.11 -34.39 33.02
N VAL A 467 6.53 -33.21 33.26
CA VAL A 467 6.09 -32.78 34.60
C VAL A 467 4.71 -33.35 34.90
N THR A 468 4.60 -34.17 35.95
CA THR A 468 3.36 -34.86 36.33
C THR A 468 2.91 -34.62 37.77
N THR A 469 3.76 -34.04 38.61
CA THR A 469 3.51 -33.87 40.05
C THR A 469 2.63 -32.64 40.31
N PRO A 470 1.43 -32.75 40.89
CA PRO A 470 0.63 -31.58 41.24
C PRO A 470 1.29 -30.72 42.32
N TRP A 471 1.13 -29.39 42.23
CA TRP A 471 1.56 -28.47 43.28
C TRP A 471 0.75 -28.65 44.56
N SER A 472 1.41 -28.52 45.71
CA SER A 472 0.80 -28.63 47.04
C SER A 472 1.34 -27.55 47.99
N PRO A 473 0.48 -26.84 48.74
CA PRO A 473 0.92 -25.77 49.64
C PRO A 473 1.79 -26.26 50.83
N ASP A 474 1.67 -27.54 51.21
CA ASP A 474 2.35 -28.11 52.38
C ASP A 474 3.78 -28.58 52.11
N VAL A 475 4.14 -28.71 50.83
CA VAL A 475 5.46 -29.18 50.41
C VAL A 475 6.45 -28.02 50.40
N LEU A 476 7.66 -28.25 50.91
CA LEU A 476 8.79 -27.34 50.72
C LEU A 476 9.46 -27.72 49.40
N TYR A 477 9.35 -26.84 48.41
CA TYR A 477 10.03 -27.00 47.13
C TYR A 477 11.39 -26.34 47.19
N GLN A 478 12.38 -26.96 46.53
CA GLN A 478 13.72 -26.42 46.30
C GLN A 478 13.82 -25.85 44.88
N ARG A 479 14.85 -25.04 44.64
CA ARG A 479 15.14 -24.55 43.29
C ARG A 479 15.29 -25.71 42.31
N GLY A 480 14.60 -25.62 41.17
CA GLY A 480 14.58 -26.64 40.12
C GLY A 480 13.47 -27.69 40.27
N ASP A 481 12.74 -27.71 41.39
CA ASP A 481 11.59 -28.60 41.53
C ASP A 481 10.49 -28.22 40.54
N ARG A 482 9.90 -29.23 39.88
CA ARG A 482 8.86 -29.02 38.87
C ARG A 482 7.51 -29.53 39.33
N VAL A 483 6.46 -28.77 39.06
CA VAL A 483 5.08 -29.07 39.46
C VAL A 483 4.09 -28.70 38.37
N LEU A 484 2.90 -29.32 38.42
CA LEU A 484 1.72 -28.93 37.67
C LEU A 484 0.77 -28.11 38.55
N LEU A 485 0.31 -26.98 38.03
CA LEU A 485 -0.86 -26.27 38.54
C LEU A 485 -1.83 -26.07 37.37
N ASP A 486 -3.08 -26.56 37.52
CA ASP A 486 -4.12 -26.50 36.48
C ASP A 486 -3.68 -27.03 35.10
N GLY A 487 -2.82 -28.06 35.11
CA GLY A 487 -2.29 -28.69 33.90
C GLY A 487 -1.09 -27.99 33.28
N LEU A 488 -0.64 -26.86 33.84
CA LEU A 488 0.52 -26.10 33.37
C LEU A 488 1.77 -26.42 34.19
N PRO A 489 2.92 -26.67 33.53
CA PRO A 489 4.17 -26.97 34.22
C PRO A 489 4.89 -25.70 34.70
N TYR A 490 5.45 -25.77 35.90
CA TYR A 490 6.25 -24.71 36.51
C TYR A 490 7.54 -25.26 37.11
N GLU A 491 8.57 -24.44 37.19
CA GLU A 491 9.83 -24.72 37.88
C GLU A 491 10.07 -23.74 39.03
N ALA A 492 10.40 -24.24 40.22
CA ALA A 492 10.72 -23.41 41.37
C ALA A 492 12.04 -22.64 41.16
N ARG A 493 11.99 -21.32 41.28
CA ARG A 493 13.16 -20.43 41.17
C ARG A 493 14.03 -20.44 42.44
N TRP A 494 13.39 -20.61 43.60
CA TRP A 494 14.03 -20.70 44.90
C TRP A 494 13.20 -21.52 45.88
N ALA A 495 13.79 -21.81 47.04
CA ALA A 495 13.11 -22.59 48.06
C ALA A 495 11.88 -21.86 48.59
N SER A 496 10.70 -22.49 48.50
CA SER A 496 9.43 -21.89 48.92
C SER A 496 8.44 -22.94 49.43
N ARG A 497 7.52 -22.52 50.32
CA ARG A 497 6.40 -23.32 50.82
C ARG A 497 5.16 -22.44 50.87
N GLY A 498 4.02 -22.97 50.44
CA GLY A 498 2.74 -22.26 50.44
C GLY A 498 2.63 -21.09 49.44
N GLN A 499 3.68 -20.79 48.67
CA GLN A 499 3.64 -19.83 47.57
C GLN A 499 3.22 -20.58 46.30
N ALA A 500 2.00 -20.33 45.81
CA ALA A 500 1.50 -20.98 44.59
C ALA A 500 2.15 -20.39 43.32
N PRO A 501 2.27 -21.17 42.24
CA PRO A 501 2.57 -20.63 40.92
C PRO A 501 1.57 -19.54 40.50
N GLY A 502 2.07 -18.50 39.84
CA GLY A 502 1.24 -17.42 39.29
C GLY A 502 0.37 -17.90 38.13
N THR A 503 -0.91 -17.54 38.17
CA THR A 503 -1.89 -17.81 37.10
C THR A 503 -2.32 -16.54 36.35
N LEU A 504 -1.78 -15.38 36.76
CA LEU A 504 -2.02 -14.10 36.11
C LEU A 504 -0.76 -13.67 35.36
N PHE A 505 -0.91 -13.41 34.07
CA PHE A 505 0.23 -13.17 33.19
C PHE A 505 0.54 -11.68 33.02
N PRO A 506 1.80 -11.32 32.69
CA PRO A 506 3.00 -12.17 32.77
C PRO A 506 3.33 -12.54 34.23
N VAL A 507 3.92 -13.73 34.42
CA VAL A 507 4.45 -14.17 35.73
C VAL A 507 5.74 -13.41 36.01
N GLY A 508 5.77 -12.66 37.11
CA GLY A 508 6.88 -11.78 37.45
C GLY A 508 8.16 -12.52 37.83
N PRO A 509 9.35 -11.91 37.66
CA PRO A 509 10.61 -12.54 38.02
C PRO A 509 10.81 -12.72 39.53
N ASP A 510 10.00 -12.02 40.32
CA ASP A 510 9.89 -12.05 41.78
C ASP A 510 8.89 -13.09 42.32
N GLU A 511 8.26 -13.87 41.43
CA GLU A 511 7.44 -15.01 41.81
C GLU A 511 8.27 -16.28 41.99
N ALA A 512 7.92 -17.12 42.97
CA ALA A 512 8.69 -18.31 43.33
C ALA A 512 8.77 -19.37 42.23
N TRP A 513 7.92 -19.26 41.21
CA TRP A 513 7.74 -20.23 40.14
C TRP A 513 7.98 -19.56 38.79
N ALA A 514 8.75 -20.21 37.94
CA ALA A 514 8.89 -19.86 36.52
C ALA A 514 7.93 -20.73 35.70
N PRO A 515 7.19 -20.16 34.74
CA PRO A 515 6.39 -20.96 33.81
C PRO A 515 7.32 -21.79 32.91
N LEU A 516 6.91 -23.03 32.63
CA LEU A 516 7.53 -23.89 31.61
C LEU A 516 6.56 -24.07 30.43
N PHE A 517 5.95 -22.98 30.01
CA PHE A 517 5.02 -22.87 28.90
C PHE A 517 5.14 -21.47 28.32
N THR A 518 4.79 -21.32 27.04
CA THR A 518 4.65 -20.02 26.39
C THR A 518 3.18 -19.62 26.35
N ILE A 519 2.93 -18.33 26.21
CA ILE A 519 1.58 -17.78 26.10
C ILE A 519 1.53 -16.95 24.82
N PRO A 520 0.44 -17.01 24.04
CA PRO A 520 0.22 -16.07 22.94
C PRO A 520 0.50 -14.63 23.39
N GLY A 521 1.27 -13.89 22.60
CA GLY A 521 1.66 -12.51 22.90
C GLY A 521 2.92 -12.34 23.73
N GLU A 522 3.55 -13.41 24.21
CA GLU A 522 4.87 -13.33 24.82
C GLU A 522 5.97 -13.34 23.74
N PRO A 523 6.98 -12.45 23.78
CA PRO A 523 8.07 -12.44 22.81
C PRO A 523 8.89 -13.74 22.90
N ALA A 524 9.29 -14.28 21.74
CA ALA A 524 10.08 -15.51 21.67
C ALA A 524 11.46 -15.33 22.35
N GLY A 525 11.76 -16.16 23.35
CA GLY A 525 13.10 -16.27 23.96
C GLY A 525 13.36 -15.46 25.23
N THR A 526 12.38 -15.34 26.13
CA THR A 526 12.58 -14.75 27.48
C THR A 526 13.22 -15.69 28.49
#